data_AF-A0A7X9GG56-F1
#
_entry.id   AF-A0A7X9GG56-F1
#
_cell.length_a   1.000
_cell.length_b   1.000
_cell.length_c   1.000
_cell.angle_alpha   90.00
_cell.angle_beta   90.00
_cell.angle_gamma   90.00
#
_symmetry.space_group_name_H-M   'P 1'
#
loop_
_entity.id
_entity.type
_entity.pdbx_description
1 polymer ?
#
loop_
_entity_poly.entity_id
_entity_poly.type
_entity_poly.pdbx_seq_one_letter_code
_entity_poly.pdbx_strand_id
1 'polypeptide(L)'
;MRKKTLFYISVVLMACFSLNSLLAQEIQTAQNFFKSISEYYANITDYEADLEIRAGSQNMSAKVSFKKPNLLRIDFSKPDTQVILFNGSLLTIYLPGSSAVLT
;
A
#
# COMPACT_ATOMS: atom_id res chain seq x y z
N MET A 1 -17.39 -0.23 -58.57
CA MET A 1 -18.06 0.25 -57.34
C MET A 1 -17.62 -0.47 -56.06
N ARG A 2 -17.47 -1.81 -56.04
CA ARG A 2 -17.01 -2.62 -54.89
C ARG A 2 -15.72 -2.15 -54.17
N LYS A 3 -14.68 -1.69 -54.89
CA LYS A 3 -13.41 -1.24 -54.29
C LYS A 3 -13.54 0.06 -53.49
N LYS A 4 -14.45 0.96 -53.88
CA LYS A 4 -14.71 2.21 -53.15
C LYS A 4 -15.45 1.91 -51.84
N THR A 5 -16.42 0.98 -51.87
CA THR A 5 -17.15 0.53 -50.67
C THR A 5 -16.23 -0.14 -49.65
N LEU A 6 -15.28 -0.97 -50.10
CA LEU A 6 -14.24 -1.58 -49.25
C LEU A 6 -13.30 -0.53 -48.62
N PHE A 7 -12.96 0.52 -49.37
CA PHE A 7 -12.15 1.63 -48.85
C PHE A 7 -12.88 2.42 -47.74
N TYR A 8 -14.16 2.75 -47.95
CA TYR A 8 -14.97 3.41 -46.92
C TYR A 8 -15.13 2.56 -45.65
N ILE A 9 -15.34 1.25 -45.79
CA ILE A 9 -15.43 0.33 -44.64
C ILE A 9 -14.11 0.31 -43.86
N SER A 10 -12.96 0.25 -44.54
CA SER A 10 -11.64 0.29 -43.90
C SER A 10 -11.40 1.58 -43.11
N VAL A 11 -11.78 2.74 -43.67
CA VAL A 11 -11.65 4.04 -43.00
C VAL A 11 -12.53 4.11 -41.75
N VAL A 12 -13.77 3.62 -41.82
CA VAL A 12 -14.68 3.57 -40.67
C VAL A 12 -14.14 2.64 -39.58
N LEU A 13 -13.59 1.48 -39.96
CA LEU A 13 -13.02 0.53 -39.01
C LEU A 13 -11.80 1.12 -38.28
N MET A 14 -10.95 1.83 -39.01
CA MET A 14 -9.76 2.49 -38.45
C MET A 14 -10.14 3.66 -37.53
N ALA A 15 -11.19 4.42 -37.87
CA ALA A 15 -11.74 5.47 -37.02
C ALA A 15 -12.39 4.92 -35.73
N CYS A 16 -13.07 3.78 -35.79
CA CYS A 16 -13.59 3.13 -34.58
C CYS A 16 -12.46 2.62 -33.67
N PHE A 17 -11.35 2.15 -34.23
CA PHE A 17 -10.22 1.67 -33.44
C PHE A 17 -9.49 2.81 -32.71
N SER A 18 -9.37 3.99 -33.33
CA SER A 18 -8.72 5.15 -32.71
C SER A 18 -9.54 5.83 -31.59
N LEU A 19 -10.87 5.65 -31.55
CA LEU A 19 -11.70 6.19 -30.46
C LEU A 19 -11.50 5.44 -29.13
N ASN A 20 -11.08 4.18 -29.16
CA ASN A 20 -10.87 3.38 -27.95
C ASN A 20 -9.62 3.79 -27.17
N SER A 21 -8.59 4.33 -27.82
CA SER A 21 -7.37 4.75 -27.13
C SER A 21 -7.54 6.02 -26.29
N LEU A 22 -8.48 6.89 -26.67
CA LEU A 22 -8.81 8.12 -25.93
C LEU A 22 -9.58 7.87 -24.63
N LEU A 23 -10.39 6.81 -24.57
CA LEU A 23 -11.15 6.45 -23.36
C LEU A 23 -10.34 5.63 -22.35
N ALA A 24 -9.17 5.10 -22.74
CA ALA A 24 -8.29 4.33 -21.86
C ALA A 24 -7.31 5.21 -21.06
N GLN A 25 -7.32 6.53 -21.27
CA GLN A 25 -6.41 7.44 -20.58
C GLN A 25 -7.04 7.91 -19.25
N GLU A 26 -7.18 6.99 -18.30
CA GLU A 26 -7.62 7.34 -16.95
C GLU A 26 -6.52 8.19 -16.28
N ILE A 27 -6.83 9.44 -15.96
CA ILE A 27 -5.89 10.34 -15.28
C ILE A 27 -5.74 9.86 -13.84
N GLN A 28 -4.59 9.29 -13.50
CA GLN A 28 -4.27 8.90 -12.14
C GLN A 28 -4.00 10.14 -11.29
N THR A 29 -5.04 10.66 -10.65
CA THR A 29 -4.92 11.71 -9.65
C THR A 29 -4.36 11.13 -8.34
N ALA A 30 -3.69 11.98 -7.55
CA ALA A 30 -3.26 11.58 -6.20
C ALA A 30 -4.44 11.07 -5.36
N GLN A 31 -5.61 11.71 -5.49
CA GLN A 31 -6.83 11.29 -4.79
C GLN A 31 -7.27 9.87 -5.19
N ASN A 32 -7.33 9.56 -6.49
CA ASN A 32 -7.72 8.23 -6.96
C ASN A 32 -6.71 7.16 -6.54
N PHE A 33 -5.41 7.51 -6.52
CA PHE A 33 -4.37 6.63 -6.01
C PHE A 33 -4.51 6.34 -4.50
N PHE A 34 -4.64 7.36 -3.66
CA PHE A 34 -4.80 7.14 -2.22
C PHE A 34 -6.11 6.39 -1.90
N LYS A 35 -7.17 6.62 -2.69
CA LYS A 35 -8.42 5.87 -2.58
C LYS A 35 -8.22 4.38 -2.86
N SER A 36 -7.58 4.03 -3.98
CA SER A 36 -7.36 2.61 -4.33
C SER A 36 -6.47 1.89 -3.31
N ILE A 37 -5.44 2.56 -2.80
CA ILE A 37 -4.59 2.04 -1.72
C ILE A 37 -5.41 1.84 -0.44
N SER A 38 -6.21 2.83 -0.05
CA SER A 38 -7.07 2.73 1.13
C SER A 38 -8.06 1.57 1.02
N GLU A 39 -8.73 1.41 -0.13
CA GLU A 39 -9.64 0.30 -0.40
C GLU A 39 -8.94 -1.06 -0.32
N TYR A 40 -7.71 -1.16 -0.84
CA TYR A 40 -6.91 -2.37 -0.72
C TYR A 40 -6.61 -2.72 0.75
N TYR A 41 -6.03 -1.77 1.51
CA TYR A 41 -5.71 -1.99 2.93
C TYR A 41 -6.96 -2.16 3.80
N ALA A 42 -8.10 -1.60 3.40
CA ALA A 42 -9.38 -1.79 4.09
C ALA A 42 -9.89 -3.23 4.04
N ASN A 43 -9.37 -4.09 3.16
CA ASN A 43 -9.72 -5.52 3.13
C ASN A 43 -8.83 -6.38 4.04
N ILE A 44 -7.68 -5.89 4.48
CA ILE A 44 -6.75 -6.64 5.34
C ILE A 44 -7.25 -6.60 6.78
N THR A 45 -7.59 -7.75 7.36
CA THR A 45 -8.09 -7.84 8.74
C THR A 45 -6.97 -7.97 9.76
N ASP A 46 -5.90 -8.63 9.39
CA ASP A 46 -4.73 -8.91 10.20
C ASP A 46 -3.57 -9.31 9.28
N TYR A 47 -2.35 -9.15 9.77
CA TYR A 47 -1.15 -9.68 9.12
C TYR A 47 -0.01 -9.79 10.11
N GLU A 48 0.94 -10.67 9.79
CA GLU A 48 2.26 -10.72 10.41
C GLU A 48 3.32 -10.61 9.33
N ALA A 49 4.41 -9.89 9.62
CA ALA A 49 5.54 -9.76 8.71
C ALA A 49 6.86 -9.58 9.45
N ASP A 50 7.94 -10.03 8.83
CA ASP A 50 9.29 -9.67 9.25
C ASP A 50 9.63 -8.26 8.73
N LEU A 51 10.21 -7.43 9.60
CA LEU A 51 10.47 -6.02 9.37
C LEU A 51 11.96 -5.73 9.55
N GLU A 52 12.57 -5.15 8.52
CA GLU A 52 13.94 -4.63 8.55
C GLU A 52 13.89 -3.11 8.42
N ILE A 53 14.38 -2.39 9.42
CA ILE A 53 14.37 -0.94 9.48
C ILE A 53 15.80 -0.43 9.33
N ARG A 54 16.04 0.36 8.28
CA ARG A 54 17.35 0.98 8.00
C ARG A 54 17.23 2.49 8.13
N ALA A 55 17.92 3.07 9.11
CA ALA A 55 17.93 4.50 9.39
C ALA A 55 19.37 5.00 9.54
N GLY A 56 19.93 5.55 8.46
CA GLY A 56 21.32 5.96 8.41
C GLY A 56 22.27 4.77 8.62
N SER A 57 23.06 4.80 9.70
CA SER A 57 23.94 3.71 10.11
C SER A 57 23.28 2.67 11.01
N GLN A 58 22.03 2.89 11.44
CA GLN A 58 21.31 1.98 12.30
C GLN A 58 20.47 0.99 11.49
N ASN A 59 20.62 -0.29 11.81
CA ASN A 59 19.80 -1.37 11.28
C ASN A 59 19.11 -2.07 12.44
N MET A 60 17.78 -2.18 12.36
CA MET A 60 16.95 -2.87 13.32
C MET A 60 16.16 -3.97 12.63
N SER A 61 15.91 -5.04 13.36
CA SER A 61 15.16 -6.20 12.90
C SER A 61 14.00 -6.42 13.87
N ALA A 62 12.82 -6.69 13.36
CA ALA A 62 11.61 -6.86 14.15
C ALA A 62 10.60 -7.78 13.46
N LYS A 63 9.60 -8.23 14.23
CA LYS A 63 8.38 -8.84 13.70
C LYS A 63 7.22 -7.90 13.99
N VAL A 64 6.42 -7.59 12.97
CA VAL A 64 5.20 -6.79 13.10
C VAL A 64 3.98 -7.69 13.05
N SER A 65 3.01 -7.41 13.91
CA SER A 65 1.69 -8.03 13.96
C SER A 65 0.63 -6.94 14.00
N PHE A 66 -0.29 -6.96 13.04
CA PHE A 66 -1.41 -6.03 12.98
C PHE A 66 -2.72 -6.82 13.06
N LYS A 67 -3.73 -6.23 13.71
CA LYS A 67 -5.09 -6.73 13.72
C LYS A 67 -6.09 -5.58 13.81
N LYS A 68 -7.12 -5.63 12.98
CA LYS A 68 -8.25 -4.68 13.02
C LYS A 68 -8.97 -4.71 14.38
N PRO A 69 -9.57 -3.59 14.80
CA PRO A 69 -9.61 -2.31 14.07
C PRO A 69 -8.33 -1.49 14.16
N ASN A 70 -7.52 -1.67 15.21
CA ASN A 70 -6.43 -0.75 15.54
C ASN A 70 -5.41 -1.36 16.53
N LEU A 71 -5.19 -2.67 16.47
CA LEU A 71 -4.15 -3.33 17.26
C LEU A 71 -2.88 -3.46 16.42
N LEU A 72 -1.76 -3.02 17.00
CA LEU A 72 -0.44 -3.12 16.38
C LEU A 72 0.57 -3.55 17.44
N ARG A 73 1.43 -4.50 17.10
CA ARG A 73 2.57 -4.90 17.92
C ARG A 73 3.80 -5.07 17.05
N ILE A 74 4.91 -4.51 17.48
CA ILE A 74 6.22 -4.66 16.85
C ILE A 74 7.17 -5.17 17.93
N ASP A 75 7.62 -6.40 17.77
CA ASP A 75 8.59 -7.03 18.67
C ASP A 75 9.97 -7.00 17.98
N PHE A 76 10.92 -6.28 18.56
CA PHE A 76 12.26 -6.13 17.99
C PHE A 76 13.15 -7.31 18.39
N SER A 77 13.80 -7.91 17.41
CA SER A 77 14.90 -8.86 17.62
C SER A 77 16.25 -8.15 17.68
N LYS A 78 16.34 -6.92 17.13
CA LYS A 78 17.52 -6.07 17.21
C LYS A 78 17.13 -4.58 17.23
N PRO A 79 17.40 -3.83 18.32
CA PRO A 79 17.89 -4.31 19.62
C PRO A 79 16.88 -5.27 20.26
N ASP A 80 17.38 -6.33 20.89
CA ASP A 80 16.54 -7.35 21.50
C ASP A 80 15.71 -6.77 22.66
N THR A 81 14.55 -7.35 22.92
CA THR A 81 13.59 -7.00 23.99
C THR A 81 12.85 -5.66 23.85
N GLN A 82 13.13 -4.83 22.84
CA GLN A 82 12.32 -3.64 22.58
C GLN A 82 10.94 -4.04 22.02
N VAL A 83 9.87 -3.40 22.49
CA VAL A 83 8.50 -3.66 22.03
C VAL A 83 7.75 -2.34 21.84
N ILE A 84 7.05 -2.22 20.72
CA ILE A 84 6.08 -1.15 20.47
C ILE A 84 4.70 -1.80 20.39
N LEU A 85 3.76 -1.34 21.20
CA LEU A 85 2.40 -1.87 21.27
C LEU A 85 1.40 -0.72 21.18
N PHE A 86 0.45 -0.83 20.26
CA PHE A 86 -0.75 -0.01 20.24
C PHE A 86 -1.97 -0.91 20.44
N ASN A 87 -2.74 -0.64 21.49
CA ASN A 87 -3.92 -1.44 21.85
C ASN A 87 -5.24 -0.84 21.34
N GLY A 88 -5.17 0.12 20.42
CA GLY A 88 -6.31 0.86 19.90
C GLY A 88 -6.67 2.13 20.67
N SER A 89 -6.10 2.34 21.85
CA SER A 89 -6.27 3.56 22.65
C SER A 89 -4.95 4.19 23.08
N LEU A 90 -3.95 3.38 23.41
CA LEU A 90 -2.68 3.82 23.97
C LEU A 90 -1.53 3.20 23.19
N LEU A 91 -0.53 4.03 22.88
CA LEU A 91 0.75 3.61 22.35
C LEU A 91 1.72 3.43 23.52
N THR A 92 2.27 2.23 23.67
CA THR A 92 3.25 1.90 24.70
C THR A 92 4.56 1.51 24.01
N ILE A 93 5.65 2.13 24.44
CA ILE A 93 7.00 1.84 23.96
C ILE A 93 7.83 1.36 25.13
N TYR A 94 8.34 0.14 25.03
CA TYR A 94 9.29 -0.43 25.98
C TYR A 94 10.69 -0.43 25.38
N LEU A 95 11.66 0.15 26.09
CA LEU A 95 13.05 0.24 25.68
C LEU A 95 13.96 -0.52 26.66
N PRO A 96 14.80 -1.45 26.20
CA PRO A 96 15.76 -2.13 27.06
C PRO A 96 16.75 -1.14 27.70
N GLY A 97 17.00 -1.30 29.01
CA GLY A 97 18.02 -0.54 29.74
C GLY A 97 17.62 0.89 30.14
N SER A 98 16.52 1.43 29.62
CA SER A 98 15.89 2.64 30.14
C SER A 98 14.76 2.24 31.07
N SER A 99 14.80 2.64 32.35
CA SER A 99 13.68 2.42 33.29
C SER A 99 12.46 3.31 33.02
N ALA A 100 12.27 3.74 31.76
CA ALA A 100 11.21 4.64 31.36
C ALA A 100 10.25 3.92 30.40
N VAL A 101 9.00 3.75 30.83
CA VAL A 101 7.88 3.48 29.94
C VAL A 101 7.34 4.83 29.49
N LEU A 102 7.33 5.08 28.18
CA LEU A 102 6.72 6.27 27.60
C LEU A 102 5.26 5.94 27.29
N THR A 103 4.33 6.63 27.97
CA THR A 103 2.87 6.51 27.82
C THR A 103 2.26 7.81 27.33
#